data_AF-A0A285SAS1-F1
#
_entry.id   AF-A0A285SAS1-F1
#
_cell.length_a   1.000
_cell.length_b   1.000
_cell.length_c   1.000
_cell.angle_alpha   90.00
_cell.angle_beta   90.00
_cell.angle_gamma   90.00
#
_symmetry.space_group_name_H-M   'P 1'
#
loop_
_entity.id
_entity.type
_entity.pdbx_description
1 polymer ?
#
loop_
_entity_poly.entity_id
_entity_poly.type
_entity_poly.pdbx_seq_one_letter_code
_entity_poly.pdbx_strand_id
1 'polypeptide(L)' 'MSGAPDPTETFRQEARDLLETLEQTLLDLGQDPQNRDLVDASFRAMHTLKGSGAMFG' A
#
# COMPACT_ATOMS: atom_id res chain seq x y z
N MET A 1 1.05 -8.58 30.39
CA MET A 1 1.23 -9.70 29.45
C MET A 1 1.28 -9.09 28.06
N SER A 2 2.48 -8.95 27.49
CA SER A 2 2.61 -8.43 26.13
C SER A 2 2.41 -9.60 25.16
N GLY A 3 1.16 -9.78 24.71
CA GLY A 3 0.89 -10.63 23.55
C GLY A 3 1.41 -9.92 22.31
N ALA A 4 2.06 -10.66 21.40
CA ALA A 4 2.39 -10.13 20.09
C ALA A 4 1.13 -9.53 19.43
N PRO A 5 1.25 -8.45 18.65
CA PRO A 5 0.10 -7.82 18.00
C PRO A 5 -0.64 -8.85 17.14
N ASP A 6 -1.98 -8.72 17.09
CA ASP A 6 -2.82 -9.54 16.22
C ASP A 6 -2.31 -9.35 14.78
N PRO A 7 -1.89 -10.41 14.08
CA PRO A 7 -1.41 -10.30 12.70
C PRO A 7 -2.41 -9.61 11.77
N THR A 8 -3.71 -9.74 12.05
CA THR A 8 -4.78 -9.03 11.33
C THR A 8 -4.73 -7.52 11.56
N GLU A 9 -4.46 -7.10 12.79
CA GLU A 9 -4.33 -5.69 13.15
C GLU A 9 -3.06 -5.08 12.54
N THR A 10 -1.94 -5.83 12.58
CA THR A 10 -0.70 -5.46 11.89
C THR A 10 -0.92 -5.29 10.39
N PHE A 11 -1.56 -6.27 9.72
CA PHE A 11 -1.90 -6.16 8.30
C PHE A 11 -2.74 -4.93 7.99
N ARG A 12 -3.79 -4.65 8.80
CA ARG A 12 -4.65 -3.48 8.58
C ARG A 12 -3.89 -2.17 8.74
N GLN A 13 -2.92 -2.11 9.64
CA GLN A 13 -2.08 -0.92 9.81
C GLN A 13 -1.16 -0.72 8.60
N GLU A 14 -0.42 -1.76 8.21
CA GLU A 14 0.45 -1.70 7.02
C GLU A 14 -0.33 -1.39 5.74
N ALA A 15 -1.53 -1.96 5.59
CA ALA A 15 -2.42 -1.68 4.47
C ALA A 15 -2.87 -0.21 4.44
N ARG A 16 -3.15 0.41 5.59
CA ARG A 16 -3.48 1.83 5.68
C ARG A 16 -2.31 2.71 5.25
N ASP A 17 -1.13 2.49 5.82
CA ASP A 17 0.07 3.27 5.51
C ASP A 17 0.41 3.19 4.00
N LEU A 18 0.23 2.01 3.42
CA LEU A 18 0.46 1.78 2.00
C LEU A 18 -0.63 2.42 1.11
N LEU A 19 -1.89 2.46 1.56
CA LEU A 19 -2.97 3.15 0.87
C LEU A 19 -2.78 4.68 0.90
N GLU A 20 -2.33 5.25 2.01
CA GLU A 20 -1.97 6.68 2.09
C GLU A 20 -0.86 7.03 1.10
N THR A 21 0.17 6.17 1.00
CA THR A 21 1.24 6.34 0.02
C THR A 21 0.73 6.25 -1.43
N LEU A 22 -0.16 5.29 -1.70
CA LEU A 22 -0.77 5.11 -3.02
C LEU A 22 -1.63 6.33 -3.39
N GLU A 23 -2.42 6.86 -2.46
CA GLU A 23 -3.24 8.06 -2.67
C GLU A 23 -2.37 9.25 -3.10
N GLN A 24 -1.30 9.54 -2.37
CA GLN A 24 -0.38 10.63 -2.73
C GLN A 24 0.25 10.41 -4.11
N THR A 25 0.69 9.17 -4.40
CA THR A 25 1.29 8.82 -5.70
C THR A 25 0.29 9.05 -6.84
N LEU A 26 -0.99 8.73 -6.64
CA LEU A 26 -2.04 8.92 -7.64
C LEU A 26 -2.39 10.40 -7.83
N LEU A 27 -2.38 11.20 -6.77
CA LEU A 27 -2.56 12.66 -6.86
C LEU A 27 -1.44 13.29 -7.70
N ASP A 28 -0.19 12.90 -7.43
CA ASP A 28 0.98 13.37 -8.16
C ASP A 28 0.93 12.91 -9.63
N LEU A 29 0.54 11.66 -9.88
CA LEU A 29 0.36 11.12 -11.23
C LEU A 29 -0.76 11.84 -11.99
N GLY A 30 -1.79 12.32 -11.27
CA GLY A 30 -2.84 13.16 -11.85
C GLY A 30 -2.32 14.51 -12.36
N GLN A 31 -1.24 15.03 -11.76
CA GLN A 31 -0.57 16.26 -12.22
C GLN A 31 0.42 15.99 -13.36
N ASP A 32 1.09 14.83 -13.34
CA ASP A 32 2.03 14.40 -14.40
C ASP A 32 1.79 12.95 -14.86
N PRO A 33 0.81 12.72 -15.75
CA PRO A 33 0.44 11.38 -16.19
C PRO A 33 1.51 10.64 -17.01
N GLN A 34 2.54 11.35 -17.49
CA GLN A 34 3.63 10.74 -18.27
C GLN A 34 4.81 10.29 -17.40
N ASN A 35 4.78 10.61 -16.11
CA ASN A 35 5.80 10.22 -15.16
C ASN A 35 5.74 8.71 -14.90
N ARG A 36 6.64 7.97 -15.57
CA ARG A 36 6.73 6.51 -15.44
C ARG A 36 7.10 6.05 -14.04
N ASP A 37 7.85 6.85 -13.28
CA ASP A 37 8.24 6.48 -11.92
C ASP A 37 7.02 6.45 -10.99
N LEU A 38 6.06 7.38 -11.17
CA LEU A 38 4.79 7.40 -10.43
C LEU A 38 3.86 6.26 -10.83
N VAL A 39 3.84 5.89 -12.12
CA VAL A 39 3.12 4.70 -12.61
C VAL A 39 3.67 3.43 -11.96
N ASP A 40 4.99 3.26 -11.99
CA ASP A 40 5.67 2.10 -11.43
C ASP A 40 5.51 2.03 -9.91
N ALA A 41 5.55 3.18 -9.22
CA ALA A 41 5.30 3.26 -7.78
C ALA A 41 3.86 2.84 -7.43
N SER A 42 2.87 3.34 -8.17
CA SER A 42 1.45 2.97 -7.99
C SER A 42 1.24 1.47 -8.18
N PHE A 43 1.86 0.88 -9.21
CA PHE A 43 1.80 -0.56 -9.47
C PHE A 43 2.42 -1.38 -8.34
N ARG A 44 3.60 -1.00 -7.85
CA ARG A 44 4.27 -1.70 -6.73
C ARG A 44 3.46 -1.64 -5.44
N ALA A 45 2.85 -0.50 -5.12
CA ALA A 45 1.96 -0.38 -3.97
C ALA A 45 0.79 -1.37 -4.10
N MET A 46 0.03 -1.31 -5.21
CA MET A 46 -1.08 -2.25 -5.44
C MET A 46 -0.64 -3.71 -5.40
N HIS A 47 0.53 -4.05 -5.94
CA HIS A 47 1.08 -5.40 -5.91
C HIS A 47 1.37 -5.87 -4.48
N THR A 48 1.94 -4.99 -3.66
CA THR A 48 2.24 -5.25 -2.25
C THR A 48 0.96 -5.46 -1.47
N LEU A 49 -0.04 -4.57 -1.63
CA LEU A 49 -1.34 -4.69 -0.97
C LEU A 49 -2.02 -6.02 -1.28
N LYS A 50 -2.04 -6.41 -2.56
CA LYS A 50 -2.58 -7.71 -3.01
C LYS A 50 -1.81 -8.89 -2.39
N GLY A 51 -0.47 -8.81 -2.39
CA GLY A 51 0.39 -9.85 -1.84
C GLY A 51 0.20 -10.04 -0.33
N SER A 52 0.19 -8.94 0.42
CA SER A 52 -0.07 -8.94 1.85
C SER A 52 -1.47 -9.45 2.18
N GLY A 53 -2.51 -9.01 1.46
CA GLY A 53 -3.88 -9.49 1.67
C GLY A 53 -4.03 -11.00 1.50
N ALA A 54 -3.38 -11.58 0.47
CA ALA A 54 -3.40 -13.02 0.24
C ALA A 54 -2.71 -13.84 1.35
N MET A 55 -1.85 -13.23 2.18
CA MET A 55 -1.25 -13.91 3.34
C MET A 55 -2.23 -14.01 4.52
N PHE A 56 -3.28 -13.19 4.55
CA PHE A 56 -4.22 -13.08 5.67
C PHE A 56 -5.67 -13.49 5.32
N GLY A 57 -5.99 -13.85 4.07
CA GLY A 57 -7.28 -14.42 3.67
C GLY A 57 -7.56 -14.42 2.17
#